data_AF-A0A2M7I8J2-F1
#
_entry.id   AF-A0A2M7I8J2-F1
#
_cell.length_a   1.000
_cell.length_b   1.000
_cell.length_c   1.000
_cell.angle_alpha   90.00
_cell.angle_beta   90.00
_cell.angle_gamma   90.00
#
_symmetry.space_group_name_H-M   'P 1'
#
loop_
_entity.id
_entity.type
_entity.pdbx_description
1 polymer ?
#
loop_
_entity_poly.entity_id
_entity_poly.type
_entity_poly.pdbx_seq_one_letter_code
_entity_poly.pdbx_strand_id
1 'polypeptide(L)' 'MSQITLYLDDATQALVDQAAQANGLSKSRWVAEMIRKYAAHEWPQDCLTLAGRFADFPLREESPTSQPADVPRVGF' A
#
# COMPACT_ATOMS: atom_id res chain seq x y z
N MET A 1 26.57 -1.20 8.20
CA MET A 1 25.12 -1.02 8.32
C MET A 1 24.86 0.11 9.30
N SER A 2 23.90 0.99 9.02
CA SER A 2 23.51 2.04 9.96
C SER A 2 22.60 1.45 11.04
N GLN A 3 22.79 1.85 12.29
CA GLN A 3 21.93 1.46 13.41
C GLN A 3 21.03 2.63 13.77
N ILE A 4 19.74 2.36 13.96
CA ILE A 4 18.76 3.33 14.46
C ILE A 4 18.20 2.84 15.79
N THR A 5 17.99 3.76 16.73
CA THR A 5 17.27 3.50 17.97
C THR A 5 15.92 4.22 17.88
N LEU A 6 14.83 3.47 17.99
CA LEU A 6 13.47 3.98 17.88
C LEU A 6 12.77 3.82 19.24
N TYR A 7 12.26 4.92 19.79
CA TYR A 7 11.40 4.88 20.97
C TYR A 7 9.97 4.58 20.53
N LEU A 8 9.38 3.56 21.12
CA LEU A 8 8.01 3.12 20.88
C LEU A 8 7.26 3.11 22.22
N ASP A 9 6.00 3.49 22.20
CA ASP A 9 5.12 3.17 23.33
C ASP A 9 4.80 1.67 23.35
N ASP A 10 4.27 1.20 24.50
CA ASP A 10 3.97 -0.21 24.72
C ASP A 10 2.98 -0.77 23.69
N ALA A 11 2.02 0.05 23.26
CA ALA A 11 1.02 -0.35 22.28
C ALA A 11 1.65 -0.59 20.90
N THR A 12 2.52 0.32 20.46
CA THR A 12 3.22 0.21 19.18
C THR A 12 4.24 -0.93 19.21
N GLN A 13 4.92 -1.14 20.34
CA GLN A 13 5.80 -2.29 20.51
C GLN A 13 5.04 -3.62 20.40
N ALA A 14 3.86 -3.73 21.01
CA ALA A 14 3.01 -4.92 20.90
C ALA A 14 2.56 -5.19 19.45
N LEU A 15 2.24 -4.14 18.68
CA LEU A 15 1.91 -4.26 17.27
C LEU A 15 3.09 -4.79 16.44
N VAL A 16 4.30 -4.28 16.67
CA VAL A 16 5.51 -4.77 16.00
C VAL A 16 5.73 -6.25 16.30
N ASP A 17 5.56 -6.65 17.57
CA ASP A 17 5.78 -8.03 18.00
C ASP A 17 4.79 -8.99 17.36
N GLN A 18 3.50 -8.65 17.37
CA GLN A 18 2.45 -9.44 16.75
C GLN A 18 2.66 -9.56 15.24
N ALA A 19 2.98 -8.45 14.58
CA ALA A 19 3.15 -8.43 13.13
C ALA A 19 4.41 -9.19 12.69
N ALA A 20 5.52 -9.03 13.41
CA ALA A 20 6.74 -9.79 13.16
C ALA A 20 6.50 -11.30 13.31
N GLN A 21 5.81 -11.72 14.37
CA GLN A 21 5.44 -13.11 14.61
C GLN A 21 4.52 -13.66 13.51
N ALA A 22 3.48 -12.92 13.13
CA ALA A 22 2.53 -13.31 12.09
C ALA A 22 3.19 -13.48 10.71
N ASN A 23 4.25 -12.70 10.43
CA ASN A 23 5.01 -12.79 9.18
C ASN A 23 6.20 -13.76 9.27
N GLY A 24 6.48 -14.35 10.44
CA GLY A 24 7.65 -15.21 10.65
C GLY A 24 8.99 -14.49 10.49
N LEU A 25 9.03 -13.18 10.75
CA LEU A 25 10.21 -12.32 10.59
C LEU A 25 10.74 -11.88 11.97
N SER A 26 12.02 -11.54 12.04
CA SER A 26 12.54 -10.79 13.19
C SER A 26 11.95 -9.38 13.22
N LYS A 27 11.83 -8.79 14.41
CA LYS A 27 11.33 -7.41 14.60
C LYS A 27 12.10 -6.40 13.75
N SER A 28 13.43 -6.46 13.75
CA SER A 28 14.28 -5.57 12.96
C SER A 28 14.06 -5.72 11.45
N ARG A 29 13.90 -6.95 10.97
CA ARG A 29 13.60 -7.21 9.56
C ARG A 29 12.22 -6.70 9.18
N TRP A 30 11.22 -6.96 10.01
CA TRP A 30 9.86 -6.49 9.80
C TRP A 30 9.78 -4.95 9.73
N VAL A 31 10.41 -4.24 10.67
CA VAL A 31 10.48 -2.77 10.65
C VAL A 31 11.19 -2.25 9.40
N ALA A 32 12.31 -2.88 9.00
CA ALA A 32 13.03 -2.49 7.79
C ALA A 32 12.19 -2.69 6.51
N GLU A 33 11.44 -3.79 6.40
CA GLU A 33 10.48 -3.99 5.30
C GLU A 33 9.39 -2.92 5.31
N MET A 34 8.92 -2.54 6.50
CA MET A 34 7.88 -1.52 6.60
C MET A 34 8.36 -0.16 6.14
N ILE A 35 9.56 0.24 6.54
CA ILE A 35 10.19 1.47 6.04
C ILE A 35 10.30 1.43 4.50
N ARG A 36 10.77 0.32 3.93
CA ARG A 36 10.84 0.16 2.46
C ARG A 36 9.48 0.32 1.80
N LYS A 37 8.46 -0.35 2.32
CA LYS A 37 7.10 -0.32 1.76
C LYS A 37 6.49 1.08 1.80
N TYR A 38 6.68 1.84 2.88
CA TYR A 38 6.11 3.19 2.99
C TYR A 38 6.98 4.27 2.33
N ALA A 39 8.30 4.08 2.24
CA ALA A 39 9.18 4.98 1.53
C ALA A 39 9.11 4.77 0.01
N ALA A 40 8.70 3.58 -0.45
CA ALA A 40 8.41 3.34 -1.85
C ALA A 40 7.21 4.19 -2.28
N HIS A 41 7.42 5.10 -3.22
CA HIS A 41 6.36 5.88 -3.85
C HIS A 41 5.75 5.11 -5.02
N GLU A 42 5.71 3.79 -4.90
CA GLU A 42 5.32 2.86 -5.95
C GLU A 42 3.99 2.22 -5.61
N TRP A 43 3.22 1.88 -6.64
CA TRP A 43 1.99 1.14 -6.46
C TRP A 43 2.28 -0.26 -5.92
N PRO A 44 1.45 -0.80 -5.02
CA PRO A 44 1.58 -2.18 -4.58
C PRO A 44 1.61 -3.13 -5.78
N GLN A 45 2.45 -4.16 -5.71
CA GLN A 45 2.59 -5.12 -6.82
C GLN A 45 1.26 -5.79 -7.19
N ASP A 46 0.38 -6.02 -6.22
CA ASP A 46 -0.96 -6.57 -6.46
C ASP A 46 -1.80 -5.64 -7.34
N CYS A 47 -1.70 -4.32 -7.14
CA CYS A 47 -2.38 -3.33 -7.99
C CYS A 47 -1.84 -3.36 -9.42
N LEU A 48 -0.51 -3.48 -9.58
CA LEU A 48 0.11 -3.61 -10.91
C LEU A 48 -0.28 -4.93 -11.57
N THR A 49 -0.33 -6.02 -10.82
CA THR A 49 -0.68 -7.37 -11.32
C THR A 49 -2.14 -7.48 -11.73
N LEU A 50 -3.00 -6.63 -11.18
CA LEU A 50 -4.41 -6.53 -11.53
C LEU A 50 -4.65 -5.88 -12.89
N ALA A 51 -3.71 -5.06 -13.39
CA ALA A 51 -3.84 -4.41 -14.69
C ALA A 51 -4.05 -5.45 -15.80
N GLY A 52 -5.16 -5.32 -16.54
CA GLY A 52 -5.50 -6.24 -17.64
C GLY A 52 -6.03 -7.62 -17.21
N ARG A 53 -6.28 -7.87 -15.91
CA ARG A 53 -6.86 -9.15 -15.43
C ARG A 53 -8.34 -9.30 -15.70
N PHE A 54 -9.03 -8.19 -15.92
CA PHE A 54 -10.44 -8.16 -16.25
C PHE A 54 -10.59 -8.18 -17.78
N ALA A 55 -10.85 -9.37 -18.34
CA ALA A 55 -10.93 -9.58 -19.78
C ALA A 55 -12.09 -8.80 -20.43
N ASP A 56 -13.14 -8.57 -19.66
CA ASP A 56 -14.39 -7.88 -19.99
C ASP A 56 -14.44 -6.46 -19.43
N PHE A 57 -13.31 -5.92 -18.95
CA PHE A 57 -13.27 -4.54 -18.48
C PHE A 57 -13.59 -3.59 -19.64
N PRO A 58 -14.58 -2.71 -19.48
CA PRO A 58 -14.92 -1.74 -20.52
C PRO A 58 -13.77 -0.75 -20.64
N LEU A 59 -12.85 -1.00 -21.57
CA LEU A 59 -11.86 -0.02 -21.97
C LEU A 59 -12.58 1.17 -22.61
N ARG A 60 -12.04 2.37 -22.39
CA ARG A 60 -12.62 3.59 -22.94
C ARG A 60 -12.70 3.47 -24.46
N GLU A 61 -13.88 3.68 -25.02
CA GLU A 61 -14.05 3.80 -26.47
C GLU A 61 -13.15 4.92 -27.00
N GLU A 62 -12.57 4.72 -28.18
CA GLU A 62 -11.61 5.64 -28.80
C GLU A 62 -12.22 7.04 -29.07
N SER A 63 -13.55 7.14 -29.01
CA SER A 63 -14.32 8.38 -29.19
C SER A 63 -15.57 8.36 -28.29
N PRO A 64 -15.44 8.71 -26.99
CA PRO A 64 -16.61 8.82 -26.13
C PRO A 64 -17.50 9.96 -26.63
N THR A 65 -18.80 9.68 -26.80
CA THR A 65 -19.80 10.64 -27.32
C THR A 65 -19.93 11.91 -26.47
N SER A 66 -19.60 11.85 -25.17
CA SER A 66 -19.40 13.01 -24.31
C SER A 66 -18.65 12.64 -23.04
N GLN A 67 -17.80 13.53 -22.52
CA GLN A 67 -17.28 13.41 -21.17
C GLN A 67 -18.35 13.92 -20.19
N PRO A 68 -18.77 13.14 -19.19
CA PRO A 68 -19.76 13.60 -18.22
C PRO A 68 -19.21 14.80 -17.43
N ALA A 69 -20.12 15.69 -16.99
CA ALA A 69 -19.74 16.82 -16.15
C ALA A 69 -19.22 16.32 -14.79
N ASP A 70 -18.14 16.95 -14.31
CA ASP A 70 -17.59 16.65 -12.98
C ASP A 70 -18.65 16.86 -11.90
N VAL A 71 -18.81 15.86 -11.04
CA VAL A 71 -19.69 15.96 -9.86
C VAL A 71 -18.90 16.50 -8.66
N PRO A 72 -19.55 17.25 -7.75
CA PRO A 72 -18.91 17.70 -6.52
C PRO A 72 -18.40 16.50 -5.71
N ARG A 73 -17.21 16.65 -5.10
CA ARG A 73 -16.70 15.66 -4.16
C ARG A 73 -17.68 15.54 -2.98
N VAL A 74 -18.08 14.31 -2.65
CA VAL A 74 -18.82 14.06 -1.42
C VAL A 74 -17.85 14.26 -0.26
N GLY A 75 -18.14 15.24 0.59
CA GLY A 75 -17.37 15.50 1.80
C GLY A 75 -17.53 14.36 2.81
N PHE A 76 -16.55 14.21 3.70
CA PHE A 76 -16.57 13.30 4.84
C PHE A 76 -17.16 13.99 6.07
#